data_AF-A0AAI8FDK2-F1
#
_entry.id   AF-A0AAI8FDK2-F1
#
_cell.length_a   1.000
_cell.length_b   1.000
_cell.length_c   1.000
_cell.angle_alpha   90.00
_cell.angle_beta   90.00
_cell.angle_gamma   90.00
#
_symmetry.space_group_name_H-M   'P 1'
#
loop_
_entity.id
_entity.type
_entity.pdbx_description
1 polymer ?
#
loop_
_entity_poly.entity_id
_entity_poly.type
_entity_poly.pdbx_seq_one_letter_code
_entity_poly.pdbx_strand_id
1 'polypeptide(L)'
;MKTLITAAIEALKLNSQLSFNDLFNSILKDFLPKWKEELPNLSFDEILIRKKGELYKLLTVDGNFTMVGDNVWKLRHNFVNH
;
A
#
# COMPACT_ATOMS: atom_id res chain seq x y z
N MET A 1 -4.05 3.00 -15.27
CA MET A 1 -2.79 3.24 -14.52
C MET A 1 -2.98 2.68 -13.12
N LYS A 2 -2.13 1.76 -12.66
CA LYS A 2 -2.21 1.20 -11.31
C LYS A 2 -1.84 2.28 -10.28
N THR A 3 -2.65 2.49 -9.25
CA THR A 3 -2.39 3.42 -8.15
C THR A 3 -2.01 2.65 -6.88
N LEU A 4 -1.47 3.35 -5.88
CA LEU A 4 -1.19 2.78 -4.56
C LEU A 4 -2.46 2.16 -3.93
N ILE A 5 -3.60 2.84 -4.07
CA ILE A 5 -4.90 2.38 -3.55
C ILE A 5 -5.33 1.11 -4.27
N THR A 6 -5.32 1.08 -5.61
CA THR A 6 -5.76 -0.11 -6.36
C THR A 6 -4.84 -1.29 -6.10
N ALA A 7 -3.53 -1.06 -5.96
CA ALA A 7 -2.56 -2.11 -5.63
C ALA A 7 -2.79 -2.67 -4.22
N ALA A 8 -3.05 -1.81 -3.22
CA ALA A 8 -3.38 -2.24 -1.87
C ALA A 8 -4.69 -3.04 -1.82
N ILE A 9 -5.70 -2.61 -2.58
CA ILE A 9 -6.96 -3.33 -2.74
C ILE A 9 -6.73 -4.72 -3.34
N GLU A 10 -5.99 -4.82 -4.45
CA GLU A 10 -5.69 -6.10 -5.10
C GLU A 10 -4.97 -7.06 -4.13
N ALA A 11 -3.96 -6.56 -3.42
CA ALA A 11 -3.21 -7.34 -2.44
C ALA A 11 -4.13 -7.89 -1.32
N LEU A 12 -5.09 -7.08 -0.86
CA LEU A 12 -6.05 -7.45 0.18
C LEU A 12 -7.27 -8.24 -0.33
N LYS A 13 -7.53 -8.23 -1.64
CA LYS A 13 -8.48 -9.16 -2.26
C LYS A 13 -7.90 -10.57 -2.35
N LEU A 14 -6.61 -10.68 -2.64
CA LEU A 14 -5.89 -11.95 -2.67
C LEU A 14 -5.60 -12.51 -1.27
N ASN A 15 -5.45 -11.62 -0.28
CA ASN A 15 -5.17 -11.96 1.10
C ASN A 15 -6.15 -11.20 2.00
N SER A 16 -7.04 -11.90 2.71
CA SER A 16 -8.08 -11.26 3.53
C SER A 16 -7.56 -10.22 4.54
N GLN A 17 -6.30 -10.34 4.95
CA GLN A 17 -5.58 -9.37 5.77
C GLN A 17 -4.07 -9.46 5.52
N LEU A 18 -3.35 -8.35 5.67
CA LEU A 18 -1.89 -8.29 5.57
C LEU A 18 -1.32 -7.33 6.60
N SER A 19 -0.12 -7.61 7.12
CA SER A 19 0.64 -6.60 7.85
C SER A 19 0.98 -5.43 6.93
N PHE A 20 1.16 -4.23 7.48
CA PHE A 20 1.59 -3.07 6.70
C PHE A 20 2.89 -3.33 5.93
N ASN A 21 3.83 -4.04 6.55
CA ASN A 21 5.11 -4.36 5.91
C ASN A 21 4.92 -5.30 4.72
N ASP A 22 4.10 -6.34 4.84
CA ASP A 22 3.83 -7.28 3.74
C ASP A 22 3.06 -6.59 2.61
N LEU A 23 2.09 -5.75 2.96
CA LEU A 23 1.34 -4.94 2.00
C LEU A 23 2.28 -3.99 1.25
N PHE A 24 3.13 -3.24 1.95
CA PHE A 24 4.11 -2.36 1.33
C PHE A 24 5.09 -3.13 0.44
N ASN A 25 5.60 -4.28 0.90
CA ASN A 25 6.52 -5.10 0.11
C ASN A 25 5.87 -5.65 -1.16
N SER A 26 4.57 -5.98 -1.13
CA SER A 26 3.83 -6.39 -2.33
C SER A 26 3.75 -5.27 -3.37
N ILE A 27 3.48 -4.04 -2.91
CA ILE A 27 3.35 -2.86 -3.77
C ILE A 27 4.74 -2.41 -4.28
N LEU A 28 5.77 -2.50 -3.44
CA LEU A 28 7.12 -2.09 -3.79
C LEU A 28 7.62 -2.83 -5.05
N LYS A 29 7.32 -4.13 -5.18
CA LYS A 29 7.70 -4.94 -6.35
C LYS A 29 7.19 -4.34 -7.67
N ASP A 30 5.98 -3.80 -7.66
CA ASP A 30 5.33 -3.26 -8.86
C ASP A 30 5.71 -1.80 -9.14
N PHE A 31 5.98 -1.01 -8.08
CA PHE A 31 6.11 0.45 -8.20
C PHE A 31 7.54 0.95 -8.11
N LEU A 32 8.50 0.14 -7.65
CA LEU A 32 9.88 0.59 -7.46
C LEU A 32 10.54 1.15 -8.73
N PRO A 33 10.41 0.51 -9.92
CA PRO A 33 11.02 1.06 -11.13
C PRO A 33 10.51 2.47 -11.42
N LYS A 34 9.19 2.66 -11.35
CA LYS A 34 8.53 3.95 -11.56
C LYS A 34 8.96 5.01 -10.54
N TRP A 35 9.07 4.64 -9.26
CA TRP A 35 9.47 5.61 -8.22
C TRP A 35 10.93 6.05 -8.35
N LYS A 36 11.82 5.17 -8.84
CA LYS A 36 13.21 5.56 -9.15
C LYS A 36 13.27 6.59 -10.28
N GLU A 37 12.40 6.46 -11.28
CA GLU A 37 12.29 7.43 -12.38
C GLU A 37 11.69 8.76 -11.93
N GLU A 38 10.67 8.74 -11.06
CA GLU A 38 10.01 9.96 -10.54
C GLU A 38 10.87 10.74 -9.54
N LEU A 39 11.78 10.05 -8.84
CA LEU A 39 12.57 10.61 -7.74
C LEU A 39 14.08 10.34 -7.96
N PRO A 40 14.67 10.80 -9.08
CA PRO A 40 16.02 10.41 -9.48
C PRO A 40 17.11 10.95 -8.53
N ASN A 41 16.79 11.98 -7.75
CA ASN A 41 17.72 12.64 -6.82
C ASN A 41 17.66 12.08 -5.39
N LEU A 42 16.81 11.09 -5.13
CA LEU A 42 16.70 10.46 -3.82
C LEU A 42 17.42 9.12 -3.82
N SER A 43 18.09 8.81 -2.71
CA SER A 43 18.58 7.46 -2.46
C SER A 43 17.42 6.47 -2.37
N PHE A 44 17.74 5.19 -2.56
CA PHE A 44 16.76 4.12 -2.43
C PHE A 44 16.05 4.15 -1.06
N ASP A 45 16.79 4.34 0.03
CA ASP A 45 16.22 4.38 1.38
C ASP A 45 15.29 5.56 1.59
N GLU A 46 15.63 6.74 1.06
CA GLU A 46 14.76 7.92 1.09
C GLU A 46 13.46 7.70 0.31
N ILE A 47 13.53 7.06 -0.86
CA ILE A 47 12.34 6.67 -1.63
C ILE A 47 11.47 5.72 -0.79
N LEU A 48 12.06 4.71 -0.16
CA LEU A 48 11.31 3.76 0.68
C LEU A 48 10.64 4.45 1.86
N ILE A 49 11.36 5.29 2.62
CA ILE A 49 10.80 6.01 3.77
C ILE A 49 9.62 6.88 3.32
N ARG A 50 9.80 7.65 2.24
CA ARG A 50 8.77 8.53 1.69
C ARG A 50 7.53 7.76 1.26
N LYS A 51 7.71 6.68 0.50
CA LYS A 51 6.60 5.88 -0.06
C LYS A 51 5.90 5.02 1.00
N LYS A 52 6.62 4.56 2.03
CA LYS A 52 6.00 3.97 3.23
C LYS A 52 5.06 4.96 3.92
N GLY A 53 5.53 6.18 4.16
CA GLY A 53 4.69 7.23 4.77
C GLY A 53 3.46 7.56 3.93
N GLU A 54 3.62 7.65 2.61
CA GLU A 54 2.53 7.88 1.67
C GLU A 54 1.47 6.76 1.72
N LEU A 55 1.89 5.50 1.64
CA LEU A 55 0.98 4.36 1.74
C LEU A 55 0.27 4.32 3.10
N TYR A 56 1.01 4.50 4.20
CA TYR A 56 0.42 4.48 5.55
C TYR A 56 -0.66 5.55 5.71
N LYS A 57 -0.39 6.77 5.23
CA LYS A 57 -1.36 7.86 5.20
C LYS A 57 -2.59 7.48 4.39
N LEU A 58 -2.41 6.94 3.17
CA LEU A 58 -3.51 6.53 2.30
C LEU A 58 -4.40 5.47 2.95
N LEU A 59 -3.82 4.41 3.52
CA LEU A 59 -4.57 3.36 4.21
C LEU A 59 -5.38 3.91 5.40
N THR A 60 -4.82 4.91 6.09
CA THR A 60 -5.47 5.52 7.26
C THR A 60 -6.64 6.44 6.88
N VAL A 61 -6.52 7.20 5.79
CA VAL A 61 -7.56 8.17 5.40
C VAL A 61 -8.62 7.59 4.46
N ASP A 62 -8.27 6.56 3.68
CA ASP A 62 -9.16 5.97 2.70
C ASP A 62 -10.14 4.99 3.36
N GLY A 63 -11.44 5.25 3.18
CA GLY A 63 -12.52 4.52 3.84
C GLY A 63 -12.64 3.04 3.42
N ASN A 64 -11.93 2.59 2.38
CA ASN A 64 -11.92 1.21 1.94
C ASN A 64 -11.11 0.29 2.86
N PHE A 65 -10.21 0.83 3.67
CA PHE A 65 -9.34 0.04 4.54
C PHE A 65 -9.77 0.15 6.00
N THR A 66 -9.41 -0.86 6.78
CA THR A 66 -9.53 -0.83 8.23
C THR A 66 -8.37 -1.58 8.86
N MET A 67 -7.79 -1.01 9.91
CA MET A 67 -6.79 -1.68 10.72
C MET A 67 -7.49 -2.62 11.72
N VAL A 68 -7.00 -3.85 11.87
CA VAL A 68 -7.59 -4.87 12.74
C VAL A 68 -6.80 -5.13 14.03
N GLY A 69 -5.63 -4.50 14.17
CA GLY A 69 -4.69 -4.69 15.29
C GLY A 69 -3.27 -4.89 14.76
N ASP A 70 -2.26 -4.57 15.57
CA ASP A 70 -0.83 -4.81 15.28
C ASP A 70 -0.37 -4.38 13.86
N ASN A 71 -0.89 -3.26 13.38
CA ASN A 71 -0.62 -2.73 12.04
C ASN A 71 -0.97 -3.70 10.89
N VAL A 72 -1.95 -4.57 11.13
CA VAL A 72 -2.58 -5.45 10.14
C VAL A 72 -3.79 -4.75 9.55
N TRP A 73 -3.89 -4.79 8.22
CA TRP A 73 -4.88 -4.10 7.41
C TRP A 73 -5.74 -5.10 6.66
N LYS A 74 -7.02 -4.75 6.49
CA LYS A 74 -7.96 -5.46 5.62
C LYS A 74 -8.87 -4.49 4.88
N LEU A 75 -9.59 -4.99 3.88
CA LEU A 75 -10.68 -4.26 3.25
C LEU A 75 -11.89 -4.20 4.19
N ARG A 76 -12.55 -3.05 4.23
CA ARG A 76 -13.82 -2.88 4.94
C ARG A 76 -14.88 -3.76 4.26
N HIS A 77 -15.77 -4.38 5.04
CA HIS A 77 -16.78 -5.36 4.55
C HIS A 77 -17.60 -4.89 3.34
N ASN A 78 -17.85 -3.58 3.20
CA ASN A 78 -18.59 -3.02 2.06
C ASN A 78 -17.85 -3.14 0.71
N PHE A 79 -16.58 -3.52 0.71
CA PHE A 79 -15.77 -3.68 -0.49
C PHE A 79 -15.87 -5.09 -1.10
N VAL A 80 -16.44 -6.07 -0.38
CA VAL A 80 -16.53 -7.47 -0.82
C VAL A 80 -17.79 -7.75 -1.66
N ASN A 81 -18.72 -6.80 -1.72
CA ASN A 81 -19.99 -6.92 -2.45
C ASN A 81 -20.09 -5.87 -3.58
N HIS A 82 -19.27 -5.98 -4.63
CA HIS A 82 -19.53 -5.34 -5.93
C HIS A 82 -18.78 -6.07 -7.04
#